data_AF-A0A521WP96-F1
#
_entry.id   AF-A0A521WP96-F1
#
_cell.length_a   1.000
_cell.length_b   1.000
_cell.length_c   1.000
_cell.angle_alpha   90.00
_cell.angle_beta   90.00
_cell.angle_gamma   90.00
#
_symmetry.space_group_name_H-M   'P 1'
#
loop_
_entity.id
_entity.type
_entity.pdbx_description
1 polymer ?
#
loop_
_entity_poly.entity_id
_entity_poly.type
_entity_poly.pdbx_seq_one_letter_code
_entity_poly.pdbx_strand_id
1 'polypeptide(L)'
;SFNKSSGGHKGVESVIRAVGTEAFVRVRMGISPVTAGGKIKKPTGGEVVGDFIVAPFKKAELDILKKTAKKVSEGLSVLIEHGREKAMSEFNGL
;
A
#
# COMPACT_ATOMS: atom_id res chain seq x y z
N SER A 1 -6.58 -3.96 -4.11
CA SER A 1 -6.30 -4.85 -5.27
C SER A 1 -6.66 -6.29 -4.93
N PHE A 2 -6.89 -7.15 -5.93
CA PHE A 2 -7.30 -8.55 -5.76
C PHE A 2 -6.52 -9.46 -6.71
N ASN A 3 -6.22 -10.69 -6.28
CA ASN A 3 -5.60 -11.75 -7.08
C ASN A 3 -4.38 -11.31 -7.90
N LYS A 4 -3.36 -10.78 -7.22
CA LYS A 4 -2.15 -10.23 -7.83
C LYS A 4 -0.90 -10.64 -7.05
N SER A 5 0.20 -10.84 -7.78
CA SER A 5 1.52 -11.18 -7.23
C SER A 5 2.06 -10.21 -6.19
N SER A 6 3.00 -10.69 -5.38
CA SER A 6 3.61 -9.98 -4.23
C SER A 6 4.21 -8.62 -4.59
N GLY A 7 4.58 -8.41 -5.86
CA GLY A 7 5.18 -7.15 -6.32
C GLY A 7 6.52 -6.84 -5.66
N GLY A 8 7.25 -7.87 -5.20
CA GLY A 8 8.53 -7.74 -4.48
C GLY A 8 8.39 -7.59 -2.96
N HIS A 9 7.17 -7.62 -2.40
CA HIS A 9 6.97 -7.53 -0.96
C HIS A 9 7.11 -8.91 -0.29
N LYS A 10 8.22 -9.14 0.43
CA LYS A 10 8.52 -10.41 1.12
C LYS A 10 7.41 -10.88 2.07
N GLY A 11 6.79 -9.97 2.81
CA GLY A 11 5.65 -10.31 3.68
C GLY A 11 4.42 -10.84 2.93
N VAL A 12 4.07 -10.26 1.78
CA VAL A 12 2.94 -10.72 0.96
C VAL A 12 3.26 -12.06 0.32
N GLU A 13 4.50 -12.25 -0.12
CA GLU A 13 4.97 -13.54 -0.65
C GLU A 13 4.84 -14.66 0.40
N SER A 14 5.18 -14.39 1.66
CA SER A 14 4.98 -15.33 2.75
C SER A 14 3.49 -15.66 2.97
N VAL A 15 2.60 -14.68 2.86
CA VAL A 15 1.15 -14.91 3.00
C VAL A 15 0.61 -15.72 1.83
N ILE A 16 0.98 -15.41 0.59
CA ILE A 16 0.60 -16.19 -0.60
C ILE A 16 1.05 -17.64 -0.43
N ARG A 17 2.30 -17.86 0.00
CA ARG A 17 2.85 -19.19 0.23
C ARG A 17 2.11 -19.96 1.35
N ALA A 18 1.74 -19.28 2.43
CA ALA A 18 1.04 -19.90 3.56
C ALA A 18 -0.43 -20.22 3.24
N VAL A 19 -1.11 -19.35 2.51
CA VAL A 19 -2.53 -19.50 2.15
C VAL A 19 -2.71 -20.38 0.90
N GLY A 20 -1.68 -20.51 0.07
CA GLY A 20 -1.70 -21.30 -1.16
C GLY A 20 -2.47 -20.65 -2.31
N THR A 21 -2.91 -19.40 -2.16
CA THR A 21 -3.60 -18.65 -3.21
C THR A 21 -3.31 -17.15 -3.12
N GLU A 22 -3.38 -16.49 -4.28
CA GLU A 22 -3.28 -15.03 -4.42
C GLU A 22 -4.66 -14.35 -4.34
N ALA A 23 -5.74 -15.12 -4.30
CA ALA A 23 -7.14 -14.68 -4.38
C ALA A 23 -7.66 -14.04 -3.08
N PHE A 24 -6.89 -13.13 -2.50
CA PHE A 24 -7.28 -12.31 -1.36
C PHE A 24 -7.27 -10.82 -1.71
N VAL A 25 -8.08 -10.06 -0.98
CA VAL A 25 -8.10 -8.60 -1.09
C VAL A 25 -6.95 -8.03 -0.28
N ARG A 26 -6.21 -7.09 -0.87
CA ARG A 26 -5.16 -6.33 -0.20
C ARG A 26 -5.35 -4.84 -0.37
N VAL A 27 -5.18 -4.10 0.72
CA VAL A 27 -5.09 -2.64 0.73
C VAL A 27 -3.61 -2.28 0.62
N ARG A 28 -3.25 -1.44 -0.35
CA ARG A 28 -1.86 -1.03 -0.59
C ARG A 28 -1.73 0.45 -0.25
N MET A 29 -0.77 0.79 0.60
CA MET A 29 -0.38 2.17 0.85
C MET A 29 0.99 2.41 0.21
N GLY A 30 1.05 3.35 -0.73
CA GLY A 30 2.30 3.75 -1.35
C GLY A 30 3.10 4.65 -0.42
N ILE A 31 4.35 4.29 -0.15
CA ILE A 31 5.29 5.07 0.68
C ILE A 31 6.43 5.70 -0.14
N SER A 32 6.40 5.55 -1.47
CA SER A 32 7.46 6.08 -2.34
C SER A 32 7.49 7.61 -2.26
N PRO A 33 8.68 8.22 -2.10
CA PRO A 33 8.80 9.66 -2.01
C PRO A 33 8.50 10.28 -3.38
N VAL A 34 7.86 11.44 -3.38
CA VAL A 34 7.66 12.26 -4.58
C VAL A 34 8.75 13.32 -4.66
N THR A 35 9.27 13.55 -5.86
CA THR A 35 10.13 14.71 -6.13
C THR A 35 9.29 16.00 -6.07
N ALA A 36 9.96 17.14 -5.91
CA ALA A 36 9.33 18.47 -5.93
C ALA A 36 8.54 18.74 -7.23
N GLY A 37 8.85 18.04 -8.33
CA GLY A 37 8.11 18.10 -9.59
C GLY A 37 6.98 17.08 -9.72
N GLY A 38 6.51 16.46 -8.63
CA GLY A 38 5.40 15.51 -8.62
C GLY A 38 5.71 14.11 -9.18
N LYS A 39 6.94 13.87 -9.67
CA LYS A 39 7.35 12.55 -10.15
C LYS A 39 7.69 11.64 -8.96
N ILE A 40 7.13 10.43 -8.97
CA ILE A 40 7.43 9.39 -7.97
C ILE A 40 8.89 8.99 -8.10
N LYS A 41 9.70 9.26 -7.08
CA LYS A 41 11.08 8.78 -6.99
C LYS A 41 11.04 7.39 -6.36
N LYS A 42 10.80 6.36 -7.18
CA LYS A 42 10.89 4.98 -6.72
C LYS A 42 12.35 4.68 -6.36
N PRO A 43 12.68 4.32 -5.11
CA PRO A 43 14.03 3.85 -4.79
C PRO A 43 14.34 2.61 -5.64
N THR A 44 15.47 2.63 -6.34
CA THR A 44 15.96 1.56 -7.21
C THR A 44 17.25 1.01 -6.62
N GLY A 45 17.31 -0.31 -6.39
CA GLY A 45 18.44 -0.99 -5.74
C GLY A 45 17.98 -1.71 -4.47
N GLY A 46 18.32 -3.00 -4.34
CA GLY A 46 17.81 -3.86 -3.26
C GLY A 46 18.14 -3.34 -1.86
N GLU A 47 19.37 -2.86 -1.65
CA GLU A 47 19.81 -2.27 -0.38
C GLU A 47 19.13 -0.94 -0.11
N VAL A 48 19.10 -0.03 -1.08
CA VAL A 48 18.45 1.28 -0.97
C VAL A 48 16.96 1.17 -0.66
N VAL A 49 16.27 0.17 -1.24
CA VAL A 49 14.86 -0.13 -0.94
C VAL A 49 14.73 -0.69 0.47
N GLY A 50 15.64 -1.58 0.89
CA GLY A 50 15.69 -2.12 2.24
C GLY A 50 15.81 -1.02 3.28
N ASP A 51 16.87 -0.22 3.20
CA ASP A 51 17.14 0.90 4.12
C ASP A 51 15.99 1.91 4.14
N PHE A 52 15.38 2.19 2.98
CA PHE A 52 14.25 3.11 2.90
C PHE A 52 13.00 2.60 3.64
N ILE A 53 12.74 1.29 3.63
CA ILE A 53 11.54 0.71 4.28
C ILE A 53 11.69 0.65 5.81
N VAL A 54 12.91 0.50 6.33
CA VAL A 54 13.18 0.50 7.78
C VAL A 54 13.46 1.90 8.36
N ALA A 55 13.73 2.89 7.51
CA ALA A 55 13.98 4.26 7.98
C ALA A 55 12.73 4.90 8.63
N PRO A 56 12.91 5.76 9.65
CA PRO A 56 11.80 6.49 10.24
C PRO A 56 11.24 7.53 9.27
N PHE A 57 9.91 7.63 9.21
CA PHE A 57 9.23 8.66 8.43
C PHE A 57 9.46 10.07 9.00
N LYS A 58 9.59 11.07 8.12
CA LYS A 58 9.63 12.47 8.54
C LYS A 58 8.26 12.94 9.01
N LYS A 59 8.24 14.02 9.79
CA LYS A 59 7.00 14.63 10.33
C LYS A 59 5.96 14.94 9.25
N ALA A 60 6.40 15.47 8.10
CA ALA A 60 5.53 15.78 6.97
C ALA A 60 4.93 14.51 6.32
N GLU A 61 5.72 13.44 6.22
CA GLU A 61 5.26 12.15 5.69
C GLU A 61 4.28 11.48 6.65
N LEU A 62 4.53 11.58 7.95
CA LEU A 62 3.60 11.10 8.99
C LEU A 62 2.25 11.81 8.96
N ASP A 63 2.21 13.11 8.69
CA ASP A 63 0.94 13.85 8.56
C ASP A 63 0.12 13.34 7.36
N ILE A 64 0.78 13.14 6.22
CA ILE A 64 0.17 12.54 5.02
C ILE A 64 -0.32 11.12 5.31
N LEU A 65 0.52 10.31 5.96
CA LEU A 65 0.16 8.94 6.35
C LEU A 65 -1.05 8.91 7.29
N LYS A 66 -1.15 9.84 8.25
CA LYS A 66 -2.33 9.93 9.14
C LYS A 66 -3.60 10.25 8.37
N LYS A 67 -3.55 11.20 7.43
CA LYS A 67 -4.69 11.54 6.55
C LYS A 67 -5.09 10.35 5.69
N THR A 68 -4.12 9.66 5.10
CA THR A 68 -4.35 8.46 4.30
C THR A 68 -4.89 7.31 5.16
N ALA A 69 -4.38 7.12 6.37
CA ALA A 69 -4.83 6.08 7.29
C ALA A 69 -6.31 6.25 7.67
N LYS A 70 -6.78 7.49 7.86
CA LYS A 70 -8.20 7.76 8.09
C LYS A 70 -9.06 7.30 6.90
N LYS A 71 -8.66 7.67 5.67
CA LYS A 71 -9.34 7.23 4.45
C LYS A 71 -9.31 5.71 4.29
N VAL A 72 -8.19 5.07 4.63
CA VAL A 72 -8.07 3.61 4.60
C VAL A 72 -9.03 2.96 5.60
N SER A 73 -9.19 3.54 6.79
CA SER A 73 -10.18 3.08 7.77
C SER A 73 -11.60 3.19 7.22
N GLU A 74 -11.95 4.29 6.58
CA GLU A 74 -13.26 4.47 5.93
C GLU A 74 -13.46 3.44 4.80
N GLY A 75 -12.44 3.23 3.97
CA GLY A 75 -12.47 2.24 2.90
C GLY A 75 -12.55 0.79 3.40
N LEU A 76 -12.02 0.50 4.58
CA LEU A 76 -12.15 -0.79 5.26
C LEU A 76 -13.60 -1.04 5.69
N SER A 77 -14.29 -0.05 6.24
CA SER A 77 -15.73 -0.18 6.55
C SER A 77 -16.54 -0.48 5.29
N VAL A 78 -16.33 0.30 4.22
CA VAL A 78 -17.01 0.07 2.93
C VAL A 78 -16.67 -1.30 2.34
N LEU A 79 -15.42 -1.76 2.48
CA LEU A 79 -15.00 -3.08 2.01
C LEU A 79 -15.76 -4.21 2.71
N ILE A 80 -16.00 -4.08 4.02
CA ILE A 80 -16.71 -5.09 4.82
C ILE A 80 -18.22 -5.03 4.55
N GLU A 81 -18.81 -3.83 4.50
CA GLU A 81 -20.26 -3.64 4.40
C GLU A 81 -20.81 -3.78 2.97
N HIS A 82 -20.04 -3.33 1.97
CA HIS A 82 -20.50 -3.24 0.58
C HIS A 82 -19.65 -4.05 -0.40
N GLY A 83 -18.60 -4.72 0.08
CA GLY A 83 -17.75 -5.57 -0.71
C GLY A 83 -16.66 -4.84 -1.51
N ARG A 84 -15.80 -5.63 -2.15
CA ARG A 84 -14.55 -5.18 -2.78
C ARG A 84 -14.73 -4.22 -3.95
N GLU A 85 -15.82 -4.33 -4.70
CA GLU A 85 -16.01 -3.54 -5.94
C GLU A 85 -16.28 -2.08 -5.62
N LYS A 86 -17.19 -1.82 -4.67
CA LYS A 86 -17.53 -0.48 -4.22
C LYS A 86 -16.34 0.20 -3.54
N ALA A 87 -15.66 -0.52 -2.64
CA ALA A 87 -14.45 -0.02 -1.98
C ALA A 87 -13.32 0.29 -2.98
N MET A 88 -13.13 -0.55 -4.01
CA MET A 88 -12.13 -0.27 -5.04
C MET A 88 -12.49 0.93 -5.93
N SER A 89 -13.77 1.15 -6.22
CA SER A 89 -14.23 2.29 -7.01
C SER A 89 -14.00 3.61 -6.27
N GLU A 90 -14.38 3.66 -5.00
CA GLU A 90 -14.33 4.90 -4.20
C GLU A 90 -12.90 5.27 -3.75
N PHE A 91 -12.03 4.29 -3.53
CA PHE A 91 -10.72 4.54 -2.88
C PHE A 91 -9.48 4.35 -3.78
N ASN A 92 -9.60 3.76 -4.99
CA ASN A 92 -8.43 3.59 -5.88
C ASN A 92 -8.09 4.84 -6.72
N GLY A 93 -8.98 5.84 -6.82
CA GLY A 93 -8.79 7.06 -7.63
C GLY A 93 -8.06 8.21 -6.92
N LEU A 94 -7.43 7.92 -5.78
CA LEU A 94 -6.68 8.88 -4.95
C LEU A 94 -5.21 9.00 -5.38
#